data_AF-A0A660S0B6-F1
#
_entry.id   AF-A0A660S0B6-F1
#
_cell.length_a   1.000
_cell.length_b   1.000
_cell.length_c   1.000
_cell.angle_alpha   90.00
_cell.angle_beta   90.00
_cell.angle_gamma   90.00
#
_symmetry.space_group_name_H-M   'P 1'
#
loop_
_entity.id
_entity.type
_entity.pdbx_description
1 polymer ?
#
loop_
_entity_poly.entity_id
_entity_poly.type
_entity_poly.pdbx_seq_one_letter_code
_entity_poly.pdbx_strand_id
1 'polypeptide(L)'
;LIKYNPDIIFLWGFTKAKPKDILNNSQWKLIKAVKEGKVYKVPKNLGTWSPSLAILSLWIAMKVYPEKFKDVNFIKYSNSFYQKIFGVPYSKVVLDE
;
A
#
# COMPACT_ATOMS: atom_id res chain seq x y z
N LEU A 1 -6.51 10.29 16.76
CA LEU A 1 -7.03 9.45 15.66
C LEU A 1 -8.55 9.46 15.58
N ILE A 2 -9.29 9.16 16.66
CA ILE A 2 -10.77 9.16 16.64
C ILE A 2 -11.36 10.50 16.16
N LYS A 3 -10.86 11.63 16.67
CA LYS A 3 -11.29 12.98 16.22
C LYS A 3 -10.99 13.25 14.73
N TYR A 4 -9.87 12.75 14.21
CA TYR A 4 -9.50 12.89 12.79
C TYR A 4 -10.34 11.99 11.88
N ASN A 5 -10.79 10.84 12.41
CA ASN A 5 -11.65 9.87 11.73
C ASN A 5 -11.23 9.56 10.28
N PRO A 6 -10.00 9.06 10.05
CA PRO A 6 -9.48 8.86 8.70
C PRO A 6 -10.33 7.86 7.90
N ASP A 7 -10.47 8.12 6.60
CA ASP A 7 -11.12 7.21 5.65
C ASP A 7 -10.27 5.97 5.33
N ILE A 8 -8.94 6.08 5.41
CA ILE A 8 -7.99 4.99 5.09
C ILE A 8 -6.83 5.01 6.10
N ILE A 9 -6.34 3.83 6.48
CA ILE A 9 -5.13 3.65 7.30
C ILE A 9 -4.11 2.81 6.53
N PHE A 10 -2.86 3.28 6.51
CA PHE A 10 -1.71 2.52 6.02
C PHE A 10 -0.78 2.15 7.18
N LEU A 11 -0.42 0.87 7.26
CA LEU A 11 0.61 0.36 8.15
C LEU A 11 1.95 0.34 7.41
N TRP A 12 3.00 0.82 8.06
CA TRP A 12 4.35 0.75 7.52
C TRP A 12 4.78 -0.70 7.25
N GLY A 13 5.43 -0.97 6.12
CA GLY A 13 5.70 -2.35 5.68
C GLY A 13 6.52 -3.18 6.69
N PHE A 14 7.46 -2.55 7.37
CA PHE A 14 8.36 -3.20 8.33
C PHE A 14 7.80 -3.32 9.75
N THR A 15 6.63 -2.75 10.04
CA THR A 15 6.00 -2.94 11.36
C THR A 15 5.64 -4.40 11.59
N LYS A 16 5.65 -4.86 12.85
CA LYS A 16 5.11 -6.18 13.21
C LYS A 16 3.59 -6.22 13.10
N ALA A 17 2.92 -5.07 13.26
CA ALA A 17 1.47 -4.97 13.18
C ALA A 17 0.95 -5.40 11.81
N LYS A 18 -0.21 -6.04 11.82
CA LYS A 18 -0.97 -6.51 10.66
C LYS A 18 -2.29 -5.75 10.62
N PRO A 19 -2.94 -5.61 9.44
CA PRO A 19 -4.25 -4.95 9.36
C PRO A 19 -5.27 -5.49 10.35
N LYS A 20 -5.30 -6.82 10.56
CA LYS A 20 -6.18 -7.49 11.53
C LYS A 20 -6.00 -6.99 12.97
N ASP A 21 -4.78 -6.58 13.35
CA ASP A 21 -4.50 -6.11 14.71
C ASP A 21 -5.15 -4.75 14.98
N ILE A 22 -5.42 -3.97 13.93
CA ILE A 22 -6.17 -2.71 14.00
C ILE A 22 -7.66 -2.95 13.81
N LEU A 23 -8.04 -3.78 12.83
CA LEU A 23 -9.44 -4.09 12.52
C LEU A 23 -10.18 -4.72 13.70
N ASN A 24 -9.50 -5.60 14.45
CA ASN A 24 -10.09 -6.33 15.58
C ASN A 24 -9.92 -5.61 16.93
N ASN A 25 -9.25 -4.45 16.95
CA ASN A 25 -9.01 -3.72 18.20
C ASN A 25 -10.22 -2.84 18.55
N SER A 26 -10.83 -3.12 19.71
CA SER A 26 -12.02 -2.42 20.20
C SER A 26 -11.83 -0.90 20.39
N GLN A 27 -10.59 -0.43 20.63
CA GLN A 27 -10.28 0.99 20.75
C GLN A 27 -10.42 1.75 19.42
N TRP A 28 -10.35 1.04 18.29
CA TRP A 28 -10.31 1.63 16.95
C TRP A 28 -11.65 1.51 16.20
N LYS A 29 -12.62 0.77 16.76
CA LYS A 29 -13.92 0.46 16.14
C LYS A 29 -14.73 1.68 15.68
N LEU A 30 -14.48 2.86 16.26
CA LEU A 30 -15.19 4.09 15.92
C LEU A 30 -14.64 4.77 14.67
N ILE A 31 -13.42 4.41 14.23
CA ILE A 31 -12.74 5.02 13.08
C ILE A 31 -13.34 4.49 11.77
N LYS A 32 -13.65 5.39 10.84
CA LYS A 32 -14.24 5.08 9.53
C LYS A 32 -13.45 4.04 8.75
N ALA A 33 -12.13 4.21 8.61
CA ALA A 33 -11.26 3.24 7.96
C ALA A 33 -11.39 1.82 8.53
N VAL A 34 -11.62 1.68 9.85
CA VAL A 34 -11.78 0.37 10.49
C VAL A 34 -13.16 -0.22 10.20
N LYS A 35 -14.21 0.59 10.30
CA LYS A 35 -15.59 0.17 9.98
C LYS A 35 -15.73 -0.29 8.53
N GLU A 36 -15.05 0.39 7.60
CA GLU A 36 -15.09 0.11 6.17
C GLU A 36 -14.02 -0.91 5.71
N GLY A 37 -13.20 -1.43 6.63
CA GLY A 37 -12.14 -2.40 6.28
C GLY A 37 -10.99 -1.81 5.46
N LYS A 38 -10.84 -0.49 5.40
CA LYS A 38 -9.80 0.23 4.64
C LYS A 38 -8.51 0.41 5.45
N VAL A 39 -7.98 -0.72 5.94
CA VAL A 39 -6.70 -0.79 6.64
C VAL A 39 -5.75 -1.65 5.82
N TYR A 40 -4.68 -1.06 5.31
CA TYR A 40 -3.75 -1.74 4.42
C TYR A 40 -2.33 -1.74 4.98
N LYS A 41 -1.55 -2.78 4.67
CA LYS A 41 -0.12 -2.80 4.96
C LYS A 41 0.66 -2.52 3.69
N VAL A 42 1.57 -1.55 3.77
CA VAL A 42 2.46 -1.19 2.67
C VAL A 42 3.34 -2.42 2.31
N PRO A 43 3.51 -2.74 1.02
CA PRO A 43 4.42 -3.80 0.58
C PRO A 43 5.86 -3.53 1.08
N LYS A 44 6.51 -4.53 1.67
CA LYS A 44 7.83 -4.37 2.29
C LYS A 44 8.94 -4.07 1.28
N ASN A 45 8.82 -4.67 0.11
CA ASN A 45 9.73 -4.53 -1.03
C ASN A 45 9.68 -3.14 -1.70
N LEU A 46 8.73 -2.27 -1.31
CA LEU A 46 8.61 -0.89 -1.78
C LEU A 46 9.18 0.07 -0.73
N GLY A 47 10.38 0.58 -1.00
CA GLY A 47 11.12 1.45 -0.10
C GLY A 47 10.76 2.92 -0.29
N THR A 48 10.82 3.69 0.80
CA THR A 48 10.63 5.16 0.79
C THR A 48 11.90 5.94 0.46
N TRP A 49 13.05 5.26 0.37
CA TRP A 49 14.38 5.84 0.19
C TRP A 49 15.06 5.38 -1.10
N SER A 50 14.27 4.99 -2.10
CA SER A 50 14.77 4.58 -3.41
C SER A 50 13.78 5.01 -4.49
N PRO A 51 14.13 4.89 -5.79
CA PRO A 51 13.18 5.16 -6.87
C PRO A 51 11.88 4.34 -6.78
N SER A 52 11.85 3.21 -6.05
CA SER A 52 10.61 2.45 -5.84
C SER A 52 9.54 3.20 -5.06
N LEU A 53 9.86 4.37 -4.48
CA LEU A 53 8.89 5.33 -3.95
C LEU A 53 7.82 5.70 -5.00
N ALA A 54 8.15 5.79 -6.29
CA ALA A 54 7.17 6.07 -7.35
C ALA A 54 6.12 4.95 -7.46
N ILE A 55 6.55 3.69 -7.32
CA ILE A 55 5.66 2.53 -7.33
C ILE A 55 4.85 2.45 -6.03
N LEU A 56 5.45 2.79 -4.89
CA LEU A 56 4.73 2.93 -3.62
C LEU A 56 3.63 3.99 -3.71
N SER A 57 3.93 5.16 -4.27
CA SER A 57 2.97 6.25 -4.45
C SER A 57 1.80 5.81 -5.35
N LEU A 58 2.08 5.08 -6.44
CA LEU A 58 1.03 4.52 -7.28
C LEU A 58 0.17 3.52 -6.51
N TRP A 59 0.78 2.60 -5.77
CA TRP A 59 0.06 1.61 -4.97
C TRP A 59 -0.87 2.28 -3.94
N ILE A 60 -0.39 3.30 -3.24
CA ILE A 60 -1.19 4.11 -2.31
C ILE A 60 -2.33 4.80 -3.06
N ALA A 61 -2.04 5.49 -4.18
CA ALA A 61 -3.02 6.21 -4.96
C ALA A 61 -4.16 5.31 -5.47
N MET A 62 -3.84 4.09 -5.90
CA MET A 62 -4.83 3.09 -6.32
C MET A 62 -5.73 2.61 -5.18
N LYS A 63 -5.24 2.58 -3.93
CA LYS A 63 -6.06 2.27 -2.75
C LYS A 63 -6.95 3.44 -2.34
N VAL A 64 -6.44 4.67 -2.47
CA VAL A 64 -7.17 5.88 -2.08
C VAL A 64 -8.23 6.27 -3.11
N TYR A 65 -7.94 6.12 -4.40
CA TYR A 65 -8.80 6.56 -5.50
C TYR A 65 -8.99 5.46 -6.56
N PRO A 66 -9.53 4.28 -6.21
CA PRO A 66 -9.61 3.15 -7.14
C PRO A 66 -10.27 3.49 -8.48
N GLU A 67 -11.35 4.28 -8.47
CA GLU A 67 -12.07 4.71 -9.67
C GLU A 67 -11.21 5.54 -10.64
N LYS A 68 -10.25 6.32 -10.13
CA LYS A 68 -9.35 7.13 -10.96
C LYS A 68 -8.23 6.32 -11.59
N PHE A 69 -7.98 5.12 -11.08
CA PHE A 69 -6.88 4.24 -11.51
C PHE A 69 -7.39 2.89 -12.05
N LYS A 70 -8.68 2.78 -12.37
CA LYS A 70 -9.30 1.54 -12.89
C LYS A 70 -8.64 1.01 -14.16
N ASP A 71 -8.11 1.91 -14.99
CA ASP A 71 -7.46 1.56 -16.26
C ASP A 71 -5.94 1.32 -16.10
N VAL A 72 -5.41 1.42 -14.88
CA VAL A 72 -3.98 1.24 -14.59
C VAL A 72 -3.68 -0.21 -14.20
N ASN A 73 -2.94 -0.91 -15.05
CA ASN A 73 -2.37 -2.21 -14.70
C ASN A 73 -1.09 -2.01 -13.86
N PHE A 74 -1.21 -2.17 -12.55
CA PHE A 74 -0.11 -1.98 -11.59
C PHE A 74 1.13 -2.83 -11.92
N ILE A 75 0.95 -4.11 -12.26
CA ILE A 75 2.06 -5.03 -12.55
C ILE A 75 2.78 -4.62 -13.83
N LYS A 76 2.05 -4.28 -14.89
CA LYS A 76 2.63 -3.82 -16.16
C LYS A 76 3.45 -2.54 -15.95
N TYR A 77 2.89 -1.56 -15.23
CA TYR A 77 3.59 -0.31 -14.94
C TYR A 77 4.84 -0.54 -14.09
N SER A 78 4.71 -1.33 -13.01
CA SER A 78 5.81 -1.62 -12.09
C SER A 78 6.94 -2.38 -12.79
N ASN A 79 6.63 -3.37 -13.63
CA ASN A 79 7.63 -4.09 -14.42
C ASN A 79 8.38 -3.15 -15.37
N SER A 80 7.67 -2.28 -16.09
CA SER A 80 8.29 -1.30 -16.99
C SER A 80 9.21 -0.34 -16.24
N PHE A 81 8.75 0.19 -15.10
CA PHE A 81 9.54 1.08 -14.25
C PHE A 81 10.80 0.40 -13.72
N TYR A 82 10.65 -0.79 -13.12
CA TYR A 82 11.77 -1.52 -12.54
C TYR A 82 12.78 -1.95 -13.61
N GLN A 83 12.32 -2.38 -14.79
CA GLN A 83 13.21 -2.70 -15.90
C GLN A 83 14.04 -1.49 -16.33
N LYS A 84 13.43 -0.30 -16.39
CA LYS A 84 14.10 0.93 -16.82
C LYS A 84 15.11 1.44 -15.78
N ILE A 85 14.79 1.35 -14.50
CA ILE A 85 15.60 1.95 -13.43
C ILE A 85 16.63 0.98 -12.85
N PHE A 86 16.28 -0.31 -12.75
CA PHE A 86 17.07 -1.33 -12.05
C PHE A 86 17.50 -2.49 -12.96
N GLY A 87 17.07 -2.52 -14.22
CA GLY A 87 17.44 -3.58 -15.17
C GLY A 87 16.77 -4.94 -14.94
N VAL A 88 15.87 -5.04 -13.96
CA VAL A 88 15.13 -6.27 -13.62
C VAL A 88 13.63 -5.98 -13.52
N PRO A 89 12.73 -6.93 -13.85
CA PRO A 89 11.29 -6.70 -13.70
C PRO A 89 10.86 -6.75 -12.23
N TYR A 90 9.89 -5.91 -11.88
CA TYR A 90 9.30 -5.85 -10.53
C TYR A 90 8.84 -7.22 -10.03
N SER A 91 8.17 -8.00 -10.88
CA SER A 91 7.68 -9.34 -10.52
C SER A 91 8.79 -10.28 -10.06
N LYS A 92 10.01 -10.15 -10.58
CA LYS A 92 11.16 -10.94 -10.10
C LYS A 92 11.60 -10.51 -8.70
N VAL A 93 11.50 -9.22 -8.39
CA VAL A 93 11.87 -8.68 -7.07
C VAL A 93 10.86 -9.06 -5.99
N VAL A 94 9.59 -9.27 -6.35
CA VAL A 94 8.51 -9.55 -5.37
C VAL A 94 8.27 -11.03 -5.13
N LEU A 95 8.52 -11.89 -6.14
CA LEU A 95 8.23 -13.33 -6.05
C LEU A 95 9.32 -14.12 -5.31
N ASP A 96 10.44 -13.48 -4.96
CA ASP A 96 11.54 -14.06 -4.20
C ASP A 96 11.47 -13.72 -2.68
N GLU A 97 10.33 -13.19 -2.17
CA GLU A 97 10.07 -12.93 -0.73
C GLU A 97 8.97 -13.81 -0.11
#